data_AF-A0A968SHD1-F1
#
_entry.id   AF-A0A968SHD1-F1
#
_cell.length_a   1.000
_cell.length_b   1.000
_cell.length_c   1.000
_cell.angle_alpha   90.00
_cell.angle_beta   90.00
_cell.angle_gamma   90.00
#
_symmetry.space_group_name_H-M   'P 1'
#
loop_
_entity.id
_entity.type
_entity.pdbx_description
1 polymer ?
#
loop_
_entity_poly.entity_id
_entity_poly.type
_entity_poly.pdbx_seq_one_letter_code
_entity_poly.pdbx_strand_id
1 'polypeptide(L)' 'MRKLGFDGSFSGTRHQFMVFNENRLTIPSNDEYSVPQLRMMLREVEEIIDRPIGLDEWLNL' A
#
# COMPACT_ATOMS: atom_id res chain seq x y z
N MET A 1 7.29 -1.09 2.30
CA MET A 1 6.58 -1.68 1.13
C MET A 1 7.41 -2.64 0.27
N ARG A 2 8.66 -2.32 -0.12
CA ARG A 2 9.51 -3.31 -0.83
C ARG A 2 9.67 -4.65 -0.10
N LYS A 3 9.71 -4.64 1.25
CA LYS A 3 9.73 -5.86 2.06
C LYS A 3 8.47 -6.74 1.91
N LEU A 4 7.33 -6.15 1.53
CA LEU A 4 6.10 -6.88 1.19
C LEU A 4 6.07 -7.35 -0.27
N GLY A 5 7.11 -7.07 -1.06
CA GLY A 5 7.15 -7.43 -2.49
C GLY A 5 6.51 -6.40 -3.43
N PHE A 6 6.17 -5.20 -2.93
CA PHE A 6 5.73 -4.11 -3.80
C PHE A 6 6.91 -3.46 -4.51
N ASP A 7 6.81 -3.33 -5.83
CA ASP A 7 7.78 -2.67 -6.67
C ASP A 7 7.41 -1.22 -6.98
N GLY A 8 8.46 -0.39 -6.96
CA GLY A 8 8.44 1.00 -7.39
C GLY A 8 7.71 1.99 -6.48
N SER A 9 7.80 3.25 -6.91
CA SER A 9 6.92 4.37 -6.56
C SER A 9 6.73 5.12 -7.87
N PHE A 10 6.00 4.48 -8.78
CA PHE A 10 5.86 4.98 -10.13
C PHE A 10 5.00 6.25 -10.08
N SER A 11 5.51 7.33 -10.67
CA SER A 11 4.78 8.59 -10.73
C SER A 11 3.86 8.57 -11.94
N GLY A 12 2.55 8.49 -11.70
CA GLY A 12 1.54 8.82 -12.70
C GLY A 12 1.37 10.33 -12.84
N THR A 13 0.49 10.77 -13.74
CA THR A 13 0.25 12.19 -14.04
C THR A 13 -0.43 12.96 -12.89
N ARG A 14 -1.03 12.27 -11.91
CA ARG A 14 -1.74 12.86 -10.75
C ARG A 14 -1.42 12.23 -9.40
N HIS A 15 -1.12 10.94 -9.39
CA HIS A 15 -0.86 10.17 -8.17
C HIS A 15 0.29 9.21 -8.39
N GLN A 16 0.99 8.86 -7.31
CA GLN A 16 1.97 7.79 -7.33
C GLN A 16 1.27 6.44 -7.19
N PHE A 17 1.89 5.36 -7.65
CA PHE A 17 1.40 4.01 -7.47
C PHE A 17 2.54 3.03 -7.25
N MET A 18 2.24 1.95 -6.51
CA MET A 18 3.10 0.78 -6.36
C MET A 18 2.49 -0.40 -7.11
N VAL A 19 3.32 -1.34 -7.55
CA VAL A 19 2.89 -2.55 -8.26
C VAL A 19 3.21 -3.77 -7.43
N PHE A 20 2.26 -4.71 -7.32
CA PHE A 20 2.48 -6.03 -6.73
C PHE A 20 1.94 -7.07 -7.70
N ASN A 21 2.82 -7.84 -8.34
CA ASN A 21 2.48 -8.74 -9.45
C ASN A 21 1.66 -8.00 -10.54
N GLU A 22 0.39 -8.35 -10.74
CA GLU A 22 -0.52 -7.72 -11.71
C GLU A 22 -1.40 -6.61 -11.08
N ASN A 23 -1.34 -6.43 -9.76
CA ASN A 23 -2.13 -5.47 -9.01
C ASN A 23 -1.41 -4.12 -8.88
N ARG A 24 -2.17 -3.03 -8.92
CA ARG A 24 -1.67 -1.67 -8.75
C ARG A 24 -2.32 -1.02 -7.53
N LEU A 25 -1.50 -0.61 -6.57
CA LEU A 25 -1.93 0.14 -5.40
C LEU A 25 -1.69 1.64 -5.64
N THR A 26 -2.75 2.43 -5.61
CA THR A 26 -2.63 3.89 -5.75
C THR A 26 -2.20 4.50 -4.43
N ILE A 27 -1.17 5.34 -4.45
CA ILE A 27 -0.73 6.14 -3.30
C ILE A 27 -1.43 7.50 -3.41
N PRO A 28 -2.30 7.86 -2.46
CA PRO A 28 -2.92 9.18 -2.48
C PRO A 28 -1.86 10.25 -2.20
N SER A 29 -1.93 11.36 -2.95
CA SER A 29 -0.95 12.45 -2.91
C SER A 29 -1.11 13.39 -1.69
N ASN A 30 -1.91 13.02 -0.70
CA ASN A 30 -2.17 13.84 0.47
C ASN A 30 -1.04 13.67 1.50
N ASP A 31 -0.60 14.76 2.11
CA ASP A 31 0.44 14.74 3.15
C ASP A 31 -0.06 14.08 4.45
N GLU A 32 -1.36 14.14 4.72
CA GLU A 32 -2.01 13.52 5.88
C GLU A 32 -3.17 12.63 5.45
N TYR A 33 -3.25 11.44 6.08
CA TYR A 33 -4.34 10.50 5.89
C TYR A 33 -5.28 10.50 7.09
N SER A 34 -6.58 10.49 6.80
CA SER A 34 -7.57 10.20 7.84
C SER A 34 -7.45 8.75 8.31
N VAL A 35 -7.77 8.49 9.58
CA VAL A 35 -7.78 7.11 10.12
C VAL A 35 -8.64 6.14 9.30
N PRO A 36 -9.84 6.52 8.82
CA PRO A 36 -10.63 5.66 7.93
C PRO A 36 -9.94 5.34 6.61
N GLN A 37 -9.27 6.33 6.00
CA GLN A 37 -8.54 6.16 4.75
C GLN A 37 -7.35 5.22 4.93
N LEU A 38 -6.57 5.39 6.00
CA LEU A 38 -5.46 4.49 6.30
C LEU A 38 -5.93 3.04 6.49
N ARG A 39 -7.06 2.84 7.18
CA ARG A 39 -7.65 1.51 7.38
C ARG A 39 -8.11 0.88 6.06
N MET A 40 -8.67 1.68 5.16
CA MET A 40 -9.05 1.21 3.82
C MET A 40 -7.82 0.77 3.03
N MET A 41 -6.76 1.57 3.01
CA MET A 41 -5.52 1.23 2.30
C MET A 41 -4.86 -0.03 2.86
N LEU A 42 -4.84 -0.21 4.18
CA LEU A 42 -4.32 -1.42 4.81
C LEU A 42 -5.09 -2.66 4.35
N ARG A 43 -6.43 -2.60 4.31
CA ARG A 43 -7.26 -3.71 3.83
C ARG A 43 -7.01 -4.04 2.36
N GLU A 44 -6.90 -3.01 1.52
CA GLU A 44 -6.58 -3.20 0.10
C GLU A 44 -5.22 -3.90 -0.08
N VAL A 45 -4.22 -3.53 0.74
CA VAL A 45 -2.93 -4.21 0.75
C VAL A 45 -3.07 -5.67 1.17
N GLU A 46 -3.80 -5.97 2.25
CA GLU A 46 -4.05 -7.34 2.73
C GLU A 46 -4.76 -8.21 1.68
N GLU A 47 -5.72 -7.65 0.95
CA GLU A 47 -6.39 -8.31 -0.17
C GLU A 47 -5.44 -8.55 -1.35
N ILE A 48 -4.59 -7.59 -1.70
CA ILE A 48 -3.61 -7.72 -2.79
C ILE A 48 -2.57 -8.81 -2.51
N ILE A 49 -2.11 -8.92 -1.27
CA ILE A 49 -1.13 -9.95 -0.87
C ILE A 49 -1.78 -11.28 -0.48
N ASP A 50 -3.11 -11.37 -0.51
CA ASP A 50 -3.93 -12.53 -0.12
C ASP A 50 -3.61 -13.06 1.29
N ARG A 51 -3.27 -12.16 2.23
CA ARG A 51 -3.05 -12.49 3.64
C ARG A 51 -3.14 -11.26 4.54
N PRO A 52 -3.52 -11.44 5.82
CA PRO A 52 -3.46 -10.34 6.79
C PRO A 52 -2.02 -9.95 7.10
N ILE A 53 -1.81 -8.67 7.43
CA ILE A 53 -0.54 -8.17 7.94
C ILE A 53 -0.65 -8.07 9.46
N GLY A 54 0.13 -8.88 10.17
CA GLY A 54 0.22 -8.80 11.62
C GLY A 54 0.84 -7.47 12.08
N LEU A 55 0.50 -7.03 13.29
CA LEU A 55 1.08 -5.81 13.87
C LEU A 55 2.61 -5.91 13.97
N ASP A 56 3.13 -7.06 14.41
CA ASP A 56 4.58 -7.28 14.52
C ASP A 56 5.28 -7.21 13.18
N GLU A 57 4.65 -7.74 12.13
CA GLU A 57 5.18 -7.64 10.78
C GLU A 57 5.17 -6.18 10.32
N TRP A 58 4.06 -5.48 10.50
CA TRP A 58 3.91 -4.07 10.14
C TRP A 58 4.99 -3.20 10.79
N LEU A 59 5.27 -3.42 12.08
CA LEU A 59 6.30 -2.67 12.82
C LEU A 59 7.73 -2.97 12.33
N ASN A 60 7.94 -4.08 11.62
CA ASN A 60 9.24 -4.49 11.09
C ASN A 60 9.40 -4.22 9.58
N LEU A 61 8.45 -3.52 8.93
CA LEU A 61 8.43 -3.26 7.48
C LEU A 61 9.42 -2.22 6.93
#